data_AF-A0A1J5FF43-F1
#
_entry.id   AF-A0A1J5FF43-F1
#
_cell.length_a   1.000
_cell.length_b   1.000
_cell.length_c   1.000
_cell.angle_alpha   90.00
_cell.angle_beta   90.00
_cell.angle_gamma   90.00
#
_symmetry.space_group_name_H-M   'P 1'
#
loop_
_entity.id
_entity.type
_entity.pdbx_description
1 polymer ?
#
loop_
_entity_poly.entity_id
_entity_poly.type
_entity_poly.pdbx_seq_one_letter_code
_entity_poly.pdbx_strand_id
1 'polypeptide(L)'
;MLLYGGDSFLQILEGEEEEVTALYEKILQDERHTDSILLDKSPIQERIFSAWSMGFKHLKSQEIESIEGFSDFLQRRVPPSEFAYKIDSVIGLLYEFKQNS
;
A
#
# COMPACT_ATOMS: atom_id res chain seq x y z
N MET A 1 2.86 0.95 -6.98
CA MET A 1 1.44 0.50 -7.02
C MET A 1 0.61 1.37 -6.08
N LEU A 2 -0.66 1.63 -6.39
CA LEU A 2 -1.57 2.40 -5.52
C LEU A 2 -2.92 1.68 -5.44
N LEU A 3 -3.35 1.34 -4.23
CA LEU A 3 -4.68 0.80 -3.94
C LEU A 3 -5.49 1.87 -3.24
N TYR A 4 -6.77 1.96 -3.59
CA TYR A 4 -7.72 2.87 -2.97
C TYR A 4 -9.02 2.13 -2.65
N GLY A 5 -9.56 2.35 -1.47
CA GLY A 5 -10.88 1.86 -1.11
C GLY A 5 -11.42 2.54 0.14
N GLY A 6 -12.71 2.86 0.12
CA GLY A 6 -13.29 3.75 1.14
C GLY A 6 -12.60 5.12 1.12
N ASP A 7 -12.13 5.58 2.27
CA ASP A 7 -11.44 6.87 2.43
C ASP A 7 -9.91 6.74 2.56
N SER A 8 -9.36 5.55 2.39
CA SER A 8 -7.94 5.24 2.60
C SER A 8 -7.25 4.78 1.31
N PHE A 9 -5.95 5.04 1.20
CA PHE A 9 -5.10 4.53 0.12
C PHE A 9 -3.85 3.85 0.67
N LEU A 10 -3.37 2.84 -0.04
CA LEU A 10 -2.09 2.17 0.21
C LEU A 10 -1.21 2.32 -1.02
N GLN A 11 0.00 2.84 -0.84
CA GLN A 11 0.96 3.03 -1.92
C GLN A 11 2.26 2.28 -1.65
N ILE A 12 2.77 1.62 -2.68
CA ILE A 12 4.09 0.97 -2.68
C ILE A 12 4.96 1.67 -3.70
N LEU A 13 6.14 2.08 -3.26
CA LEU A 13 7.18 2.70 -4.06
C LEU A 13 8.40 1.77 -4.11
N GLU A 14 8.86 1.44 -5.31
CA GLU A 14 10.04 0.60 -5.53
C GLU A 14 10.93 1.29 -6.56
N GLY A 15 12.24 1.34 -6.30
CA GLY A 15 13.19 2.02 -7.14
C GLY A 15 14.49 2.29 -6.39
N GLU A 16 15.33 3.14 -6.97
CA GLU A 16 16.53 3.63 -6.30
C GLU A 16 16.14 4.42 -5.05
N GLU A 17 16.91 4.27 -3.97
CA GLU A 17 16.55 4.85 -2.66
C GLU A 17 16.33 6.36 -2.72
N GLU A 18 17.18 7.08 -3.46
CA GLU A 18 17.09 8.53 -3.63
C GLU A 18 15.79 8.93 -4.36
N GLU A 19 15.44 8.22 -5.43
CA GLU A 19 14.23 8.48 -6.21
C GLU A 19 12.96 8.18 -5.41
N VAL A 20 12.94 7.05 -4.69
CA VAL A 20 11.82 6.65 -3.83
C VAL A 20 11.65 7.65 -2.70
N THR A 21 12.74 8.10 -2.07
CA THR A 21 12.69 9.05 -0.96
C THR A 21 12.17 10.42 -1.43
N ALA A 22 12.69 10.94 -2.54
CA ALA A 22 12.21 12.21 -3.10
C ALA A 22 10.73 12.15 -3.52
N LEU A 23 10.30 11.03 -4.10
CA LEU A 23 8.90 10.83 -4.46
C LEU A 23 8.00 10.75 -3.21
N TYR A 24 8.44 10.04 -2.17
CA TYR A 24 7.72 9.95 -0.90
C TYR A 24 7.55 11.33 -0.24
N GLU A 25 8.61 12.14 -0.20
CA GLU A 25 8.54 13.52 0.32
C GLU A 25 7.54 14.38 -0.46
N LYS A 26 7.53 14.25 -1.79
CA LYS A 26 6.56 14.96 -2.63
C LYS A 26 5.13 14.51 -2.34
N ILE A 27 4.92 13.21 -2.13
CA ILE A 27 3.61 12.65 -1.77
C ILE A 27 3.17 13.24 -0.42
N LEU A 28 4.03 13.28 0.59
CA LEU A 28 3.68 13.84 1.92
C LEU A 28 3.21 15.30 1.90
N GLN A 29 3.59 16.09 0.89
CA GLN A 29 3.16 17.48 0.74
C GLN A 29 1.84 17.63 -0.03
N ASP A 30 1.21 16.54 -0.46
CA ASP A 30 -0.01 16.57 -1.27
C ASP A 30 -1.25 16.81 -0.40
N GLU A 31 -1.88 17.96 -0.56
CA GLU A 31 -3.07 18.38 0.22
C GLU A 31 -4.31 17.48 0.02
N ARG A 32 -4.29 16.59 -0.98
CA ARG A 32 -5.41 15.67 -1.24
C ARG A 32 -5.50 14.54 -0.22
N HIS A 33 -4.47 14.35 0.62
CA HIS A 33 -4.51 13.39 1.71
C HIS A 33 -4.01 13.98 3.02
N THR A 34 -4.41 13.32 4.10
CA THR A 34 -3.90 13.55 5.45
C THR A 34 -3.53 12.21 6.06
N ASP A 35 -2.79 12.23 7.17
CA ASP A 35 -2.49 11.03 7.96
C ASP A 35 -1.67 9.95 7.22
N SER A 36 -0.72 10.37 6.39
CA SER A 36 0.23 9.49 5.72
C SER A 36 1.13 8.77 6.73
N ILE A 37 1.16 7.44 6.67
CA ILE A 37 1.91 6.58 7.58
C ILE A 37 2.89 5.73 6.77
N LEU A 38 4.17 5.75 7.15
CA LEU A 38 5.16 4.82 6.62
C LEU A 38 4.99 3.47 7.33
N LEU A 39 4.60 2.43 6.58
CA LEU A 39 4.40 1.08 7.12
C LEU A 39 5.67 0.24 7.12
N ASP A 40 6.44 0.28 6.03
CA ASP A 40 7.73 -0.38 5.90
C ASP A 40 8.66 0.40 4.96
N LYS A 41 9.95 0.37 5.24
CA LYS A 41 11.03 0.82 4.35
C LYS A 41 12.17 -0.18 4.48
N SER A 42 12.32 -1.04 3.49
CA SER A 42 13.33 -2.09 3.48
C SER A 42 14.03 -2.19 2.11
N PRO A 43 15.32 -2.56 2.07
CA PRO A 43 15.99 -2.87 0.81
C PRO A 43 15.44 -4.19 0.25
N ILE A 44 15.13 -4.20 -1.05
CA ILE A 44 14.65 -5.38 -1.78
C ILE A 44 15.68 -5.76 -2.85
N GLN A 45 15.85 -7.06 -3.11
CA GLN A 45 16.81 -7.55 -4.11
C GLN A 45 16.28 -7.42 -5.54
N GLU A 46 14.96 -7.47 -5.71
CA GLU A 46 14.28 -7.33 -6.99
C GLU A 46 12.96 -6.58 -6.80
N ARG A 47 12.52 -5.86 -7.84
CA ARG A 47 11.23 -5.17 -7.83
C ARG A 47 10.11 -6.20 -7.75
N ILE A 48 9.35 -6.15 -6.66
CA ILE A 48 8.25 -7.07 -6.40
C ILE A 48 7.09 -6.75 -7.35
N PHE A 49 6.89 -5.49 -7.75
CA PHE A 49 5.75 -5.07 -8.59
C PHE A 49 6.18 -4.56 -9.98
N SER A 50 7.29 -5.08 -10.51
CA SER A 50 7.88 -4.67 -11.81
C SER A 50 6.93 -4.75 -13.01
N ALA A 51 5.99 -5.71 -13.03
CA ALA A 51 5.02 -5.88 -14.13
C ALA A 51 3.88 -4.85 -14.13
N TRP A 52 3.81 -3.99 -13.11
CA TRP A 52 2.70 -3.05 -12.90
C TRP A 52 3.16 -1.59 -12.99
N SER A 53 3.03 -0.99 -14.17
CA SER A 53 3.19 0.45 -14.36
C SER A 53 1.95 1.20 -13.83
N MET A 54 1.94 1.50 -12.53
CA MET A 54 0.90 2.30 -11.85
C MET A 54 -0.55 1.86 -12.16
N GLY A 55 -0.87 0.59 -11.90
CA GLY A 55 -2.28 0.19 -11.87
C GLY A 55 -2.96 0.77 -10.63
N PHE A 56 -3.97 1.60 -10.85
CA PHE A 56 -4.94 2.02 -9.85
C PHE A 56 -6.05 0.97 -9.80
N LYS A 57 -6.17 0.24 -8.69
CA LYS A 57 -7.26 -0.72 -8.49
C LYS A 57 -8.23 -0.19 -7.45
N HIS A 58 -9.43 0.15 -7.89
CA HIS A 58 -10.54 0.46 -6.99
C HIS A 58 -11.14 -0.86 -6.51
N LEU A 59 -10.92 -1.20 -5.24
CA LEU A 59 -11.44 -2.44 -4.67
C LEU A 59 -12.91 -2.25 -4.29
N LYS A 60 -13.77 -3.19 -4.68
CA LYS A 60 -15.18 -3.21 -4.24
C LYS A 60 -15.25 -3.72 -2.80
N SER A 61 -16.29 -3.32 -2.06
CA SER A 61 -16.48 -3.69 -0.66
C SER A 61 -16.38 -5.20 -0.39
N GLN A 62 -16.89 -6.04 -1.29
CA GLN A 62 -16.78 -7.51 -1.19
C GLN A 62 -15.35 -8.03 -1.34
N GLU A 63 -14.54 -7.40 -2.20
CA GLU A 63 -13.12 -7.75 -2.33
C GLU A 63 -12.37 -7.33 -1.06
N ILE A 64 -12.68 -6.15 -0.53
CA ILE A 64 -12.09 -5.63 0.72
C ILE A 64 -12.38 -6.56 1.89
N GLU A 65 -13.63 -7.01 2.06
CA GLU A 65 -14.05 -7.92 3.15
C GLU A 65 -13.40 -9.30 3.06
N SER A 66 -13.11 -9.77 1.85
CA SER A 66 -12.47 -11.08 1.63
C SER A 66 -10.98 -11.10 2.00
N ILE A 67 -10.41 -9.94 2.30
CA ILE A 67 -8.99 -9.79 2.53
C ILE A 67 -8.71 -9.51 4.01
N GLU A 68 -8.21 -10.53 4.69
CA GLU A 68 -7.80 -10.46 6.08
C GLU A 68 -6.67 -9.44 6.27
N GLY A 69 -6.83 -8.51 7.22
CA GLY A 69 -5.89 -7.41 7.49
C GLY A 69 -6.06 -6.17 6.61
N PHE A 70 -6.54 -6.30 5.37
CA PHE A 70 -6.81 -5.16 4.48
C PHE A 70 -8.23 -4.59 4.64
N SER A 71 -9.20 -5.44 4.96
CA SER A 71 -10.53 -5.03 5.44
C SER A 71 -10.40 -4.09 6.64
N ASP A 72 -9.60 -4.47 7.64
CA ASP A 72 -9.35 -3.66 8.82
C ASP A 72 -8.69 -2.32 8.46
N PHE A 73 -7.81 -2.26 7.45
CA PHE A 73 -7.17 -1.02 6.99
C PHE A 73 -8.13 -0.01 6.37
N LEU A 74 -9.00 -0.48 5.46
CA LEU A 74 -9.89 0.42 4.73
C LEU A 74 -11.18 0.73 5.50
N GLN A 75 -11.63 -0.19 6.35
CA GLN A 75 -12.90 -0.07 7.06
C GLN A 75 -12.73 0.50 8.47
N ARG A 76 -11.60 0.25 9.14
CA ARG A 76 -11.30 0.81 10.47
C ARG A 76 -10.11 1.75 10.34
N ARG A 77 -10.24 2.96 10.87
CA ARG A 77 -9.06 3.81 11.14
C ARG A 77 -8.28 3.15 12.29
N VAL A 78 -7.48 2.16 11.96
CA VAL A 78 -6.63 1.45 12.92
C VAL A 78 -5.36 2.28 13.15
N PRO A 79 -4.92 2.48 14.39
CA PRO A 79 -3.70 3.23 14.67
C PRO A 79 -2.46 2.60 14.00
N PRO A 80 -1.48 3.40 13.55
CA PRO A 80 -0.23 2.90 12.96
C PRO A 80 0.46 1.79 13.78
N SER A 81 0.36 1.86 15.11
CA SER A 81 0.98 0.91 16.03
C SER A 81 0.39 -0.50 15.96
N GLU A 82 -0.88 -0.64 15.56
CA GLU A 82 -1.52 -1.95 15.35
C GLU A 82 -1.23 -2.51 13.94
N PHE A 83 -0.70 -1.68 13.04
CA PHE A 83 -0.38 -2.06 11.67
C PHE A 83 0.92 -2.84 11.52
N ALA A 84 1.92 -2.55 12.34
CA ALA A 84 3.23 -3.17 12.25
C ALA A 84 3.17 -4.70 12.32
N TYR A 85 2.18 -5.27 13.02
CA TYR A 85 1.98 -6.71 13.15
C TYR A 85 1.28 -7.36 11.94
N LYS A 86 0.71 -6.57 11.03
CA LYS A 86 -0.06 -7.06 9.88
C LYS A 86 0.61 -6.74 8.53
N ILE A 87 1.80 -6.13 8.54
CA ILE A 87 2.47 -5.73 7.30
C ILE A 87 2.82 -6.92 6.41
N ASP A 88 3.23 -8.05 7.00
CA ASP A 88 3.50 -9.29 6.27
C ASP A 88 2.25 -9.82 5.56
N SER A 89 1.08 -9.71 6.21
CA SER A 89 -0.21 -10.09 5.61
C SER A 89 -0.59 -9.16 4.46
N VAL A 90 -0.37 -7.85 4.62
CA VAL A 90 -0.62 -6.86 3.56
C VAL A 90 0.31 -7.10 2.38
N ILE A 91 1.61 -7.32 2.61
CA ILE A 91 2.56 -7.66 1.55
C ILE A 91 2.15 -8.97 0.85
N GLY A 92 1.82 -10.01 1.61
CA GLY A 92 1.34 -11.30 1.09
C GLY A 92 0.13 -11.16 0.17
N LEU A 93 -0.86 -10.36 0.55
CA LEU A 93 -1.99 -10.02 -0.30
C LEU A 93 -1.56 -9.37 -1.62
N LEU A 94 -0.65 -8.40 -1.54
CA LEU A 94 -0.22 -7.67 -2.73
C LEU A 94 0.48 -8.62 -3.71
N TYR A 95 1.23 -9.61 -3.21
CA TYR A 95 1.75 -10.72 -4.01
C TYR A 95 0.64 -11.56 -4.66
N GLU A 96 -0.47 -11.85 -3.97
CA GLU A 96 -1.61 -12.56 -4.57
C GLU A 96 -2.28 -11.76 -5.68
N PHE A 97 -2.46 -10.44 -5.50
CA PHE A 97 -3.00 -9.59 -6.55
C PHE A 97 -2.10 -9.54 -7.78
N LYS A 98 -0.78 -9.48 -7.59
CA LYS A 98 0.18 -9.54 -8.70
C LYS A 98 0.03 -10.85 -9.49
N GLN A 99 -0.18 -11.99 -8.83
CA GLN A 99 -0.29 -13.28 -9.50
C GLN A 99 -1.62 -13.47 -10.24
N ASN A 100 -2.68 -12.81 -9.79
CA ASN A 100 -4.04 -12.94 -10.33
C ASN A 100 -4.44 -11.86 -11.35
N SER A 101 -3.47 -11.14 -11.93
CA SER A 101 -3.72 -10.02 -12.85
C SER A 101 -2.91 -10.08 -14.13
#